data_AF-W1XZL1-F1
#
_entry.id   AF-W1XZL1-F1
#
_cell.length_a   1.000
_cell.length_b   1.000
_cell.length_c   1.000
_cell.angle_alpha   90.00
_cell.angle_beta   90.00
_cell.angle_gamma   90.00
#
_symmetry.space_group_name_H-M   'P 1'
#
loop_
_entity.id
_entity.type
_entity.pdbx_description
1 polymer ?
#
loop_
_entity_poly.entity_id
_entity_poly.type
_entity_poly.pdbx_seq_one_letter_code
_entity_poly.pdbx_strand_id
1 'polypeptide(L)'
;WAYLMIAPTLIGLLILNIIPVIQTFLLSFQKVGAFGDGQWVGFSNYTKMFKDPAVLGATFNTFKYAIIVVPVTVILSLIVAVFLNKKIKGVSVYRTIYFLPMVAAPAAIAMVWRWLYNSEFG
;
A
#
# COMPACT_ATOMS: atom_id res chain seq x y z
N TRP A 1 -28.13 20.64 -10.20
CA TRP A 1 -27.81 19.46 -11.03
C TRP A 1 -26.41 18.93 -10.79
N ALA A 2 -25.34 19.72 -10.97
CA ALA A 2 -23.95 19.27 -10.71
C ALA A 2 -23.72 18.70 -9.28
N TYR A 3 -24.24 19.36 -8.24
CA TYR A 3 -24.10 18.88 -6.86
C TYR A 3 -24.82 17.56 -6.57
N LEU A 4 -25.94 17.27 -7.24
CA LEU A 4 -26.68 16.00 -7.09
C LEU A 4 -25.92 14.82 -7.72
N MET A 5 -25.13 15.06 -8.77
CA MET A 5 -24.28 14.04 -9.39
C MET A 5 -23.01 13.75 -8.58
N ILE A 6 -22.51 14.74 -7.82
CA ILE A 6 -21.35 14.60 -6.92
C ILE A 6 -21.77 14.04 -5.55
N ALA A 7 -23.03 14.23 -5.14
CA ALA A 7 -23.53 13.75 -3.85
C ALA A 7 -23.26 12.26 -3.56
N PRO A 8 -23.55 11.28 -4.46
CA PRO A 8 -23.32 9.87 -4.14
C PRO A 8 -21.84 9.51 -3.98
N THR A 9 -20.95 10.10 -4.78
CA THR A 9 -19.50 9.87 -4.63
C THR A 9 -18.97 10.51 -3.36
N LEU A 10 -19.44 11.71 -3.02
CA LEU A 10 -19.06 12.41 -1.80
C LEU A 10 -19.55 11.65 -0.55
N ILE A 11 -20.80 11.19 -0.54
CA ILE A 11 -21.36 10.37 0.54
C ILE A 11 -20.56 9.07 0.71
N GLY A 12 -20.27 8.38 -0.40
CA GLY A 12 -19.45 7.17 -0.39
C GLY A 12 -18.04 7.43 0.18
N LEU A 13 -17.40 8.52 -0.23
CA LEU A 13 -16.08 8.91 0.30
C LEU A 13 -16.15 9.22 1.80
N LEU A 14 -17.14 9.99 2.24
CA LEU A 14 -17.28 10.33 3.66
C LEU A 14 -17.51 9.08 4.52
N ILE A 15 -18.44 8.22 4.13
CA ILE A 15 -18.82 7.06 4.92
C ILE A 15 -17.74 5.98 4.90
N LEU A 16 -17.17 5.68 3.72
CA LEU A 16 -16.27 4.54 3.56
C LEU A 16 -14.80 4.89 3.79
N ASN A 17 -14.40 6.16 3.73
CA ASN A 17 -13.02 6.57 3.98
C ASN A 17 -12.91 7.46 5.22
N ILE A 18 -13.70 8.53 5.31
CA ILE A 18 -13.51 9.54 6.37
C ILE A 18 -13.95 9.02 7.74
N ILE A 19 -15.13 8.39 7.83
CA ILE A 19 -15.60 7.79 9.10
C ILE A 19 -14.60 6.76 9.66
N PRO A 20 -14.13 5.74 8.92
CA PRO A 20 -13.18 4.77 9.47
C PRO A 20 -11.82 5.39 9.81
N VAL A 21 -11.39 6.43 9.10
CA VAL A 21 -10.17 7.19 9.47
C VAL A 21 -10.36 7.88 10.82
N ILE A 22 -11.50 8.57 11.04
CA ILE A 22 -11.80 9.21 12.33
C ILE A 22 -11.91 8.15 13.43
N GLN A 23 -12.57 7.02 13.17
CA GLN A 23 -12.66 5.92 14.12
C GLN A 23 -11.28 5.37 14.48
N THR A 24 -10.41 5.13 13.50
CA THR A 24 -9.04 4.67 13.73
C THR A 24 -8.24 5.68 14.54
N PHE A 25 -8.45 6.98 14.27
CA PHE A 25 -7.84 8.06 15.05
C PHE A 25 -8.35 8.09 16.49
N LEU A 26 -9.64 7.88 16.75
CA LEU A 26 -10.14 7.79 18.13
C LEU A 26 -9.63 6.52 18.84
N LEU A 27 -9.57 5.41 18.12
CA LEU A 27 -9.05 4.14 18.62
C LEU A 27 -7.57 4.21 18.97
N SER A 28 -6.76 5.06 18.32
CA SER A 28 -5.34 5.19 18.67
C SER A 28 -5.12 5.75 20.09
N PHE A 29 -6.09 6.47 20.65
CA PHE A 29 -6.08 6.95 22.04
C PHE A 29 -6.75 6.00 23.03
N GLN A 30 -7.36 4.92 22.53
CA GLN A 30 -8.05 3.93 23.32
C GLN A 30 -7.25 2.63 23.36
N LYS A 31 -7.30 1.93 24.49
CA LYS A 31 -6.84 0.56 24.59
C LYS A 31 -8.06 -0.32 24.40
N VAL A 32 -8.23 -0.83 23.19
CA VAL A 32 -9.35 -1.71 22.84
C VAL A 32 -8.86 -3.15 22.85
N GLY A 33 -9.42 -3.98 23.73
CA GLY A 33 -9.23 -5.43 23.69
C GLY A 33 -10.06 -6.07 22.58
N ALA A 34 -9.76 -7.33 22.25
CA ALA A 34 -10.48 -8.07 21.20
C ALA A 34 -12.02 -8.17 21.42
N PHE A 35 -12.49 -7.91 22.65
CA PHE A 35 -13.89 -8.06 23.06
C PHE A 35 -14.55 -6.77 23.57
N GLY A 36 -13.99 -5.59 23.27
CA GLY A 36 -14.79 -4.35 23.26
C GLY A 36 -14.71 -3.41 24.48
N ASP A 37 -13.95 -3.74 25.53
CA ASP A 37 -13.72 -2.76 26.60
C ASP A 37 -12.63 -1.76 26.19
N GLY A 38 -13.05 -0.71 25.49
CA GLY A 38 -12.22 0.41 25.08
C GLY A 38 -11.95 1.36 26.25
N GLN A 39 -10.83 1.19 26.94
CA GLN A 39 -10.41 2.15 27.96
C GLN A 39 -9.69 3.32 27.31
N TRP A 40 -10.09 4.56 27.63
CA TRP A 40 -9.37 5.74 27.17
C TRP A 40 -8.02 5.82 27.88
N VAL A 41 -6.92 5.65 27.14
CA VAL A 41 -5.55 5.66 27.69
C VAL A 41 -4.73 6.87 27.24
N GLY A 42 -5.36 7.80 26.50
CA GLY A 42 -4.73 9.02 26.01
C GLY A 42 -3.48 8.72 25.17
N PHE A 43 -2.34 9.31 25.52
CA PHE A 43 -1.08 9.16 24.78
C PHE A 43 -0.26 7.91 25.14
N SER A 44 -0.76 7.05 26.04
CA SER A 44 -0.02 5.86 26.49
C SER A 44 0.38 4.95 25.32
N ASN A 45 -0.53 4.72 24.35
CA ASN A 45 -0.25 3.93 23.15
C ASN A 45 0.92 4.47 22.34
N TYR A 46 1.00 5.79 22.15
CA TYR A 46 2.11 6.44 21.46
C TYR A 46 3.42 6.29 22.22
N THR A 47 3.43 6.50 23.54
CA THR A 47 4.65 6.33 24.34
C THR A 47 5.17 4.89 24.31
N LYS A 48 4.26 3.90 24.27
CA LYS A 48 4.63 2.49 24.11
C LYS A 48 5.19 2.22 22.70
N MET A 49 4.55 2.76 21.68
CA MET A 49 4.97 2.63 20.27
C MET A 49 6.38 3.18 20.04
N PHE A 50 6.70 4.37 20.57
CA PHE A 50 8.02 4.98 20.42
C PHE A 50 9.12 4.33 21.28
N LYS A 51 8.75 3.55 22.30
CA LYS A 51 9.71 2.80 23.12
C LYS A 51 9.93 1.37 22.62
N ASP A 52 9.09 0.90 21.70
CA ASP A 52 9.17 -0.46 21.16
C ASP A 52 10.20 -0.50 20.01
N PRO A 53 11.35 -1.19 20.19
CA PRO A 53 12.37 -1.28 19.15
C PRO A 53 11.88 -2.03 17.90
N ALA A 54 10.89 -2.91 18.02
CA ALA A 54 10.32 -3.61 16.86
C ALA A 54 9.52 -2.65 15.98
N VAL A 55 8.74 -1.75 16.60
CA VAL A 55 7.97 -0.75 15.85
C VAL A 55 8.90 0.26 15.19
N LEU A 56 9.88 0.79 15.92
CA LEU A 56 10.87 1.71 15.36
C LEU A 56 11.67 1.06 14.22
N GLY A 57 12.10 -0.19 14.40
CA GLY A 57 12.77 -0.98 13.37
C GLY A 57 11.90 -1.18 12.13
N ALA A 58 10.64 -1.55 12.31
CA ALA A 58 9.68 -1.71 11.21
C ALA A 58 9.46 -0.39 10.46
N THR A 59 9.23 0.74 11.17
CA THR A 59 9.06 2.05 10.55
C THR A 59 10.29 2.45 9.74
N PHE A 60 11.50 2.26 10.29
CA PHE A 60 12.73 2.60 9.59
C PHE A 60 12.99 1.71 8.37
N ASN A 61 12.68 0.41 8.48
CA ASN A 61 12.76 -0.52 7.36
C ASN A 61 11.79 -0.15 6.24
N THR A 62 10.54 0.19 6.57
CA THR A 62 9.56 0.68 5.59
C THR A 62 10.03 1.98 4.94
N PHE A 63 10.61 2.91 5.72
CA PHE A 63 11.10 4.18 5.19
C PHE A 63 12.30 3.99 4.26
N LYS A 64 13.28 3.16 4.65
CA LYS A 64 14.41 2.75 3.79
C LYS A 64 13.93 2.08 2.52
N TYR A 65 12.99 1.13 2.64
CA TYR A 65 12.38 0.45 1.50
C TYR A 65 11.73 1.46 0.56
N ALA A 66 10.92 2.39 1.07
CA ALA A 66 10.26 3.41 0.25
C ALA A 66 11.26 4.33 -0.47
N ILE A 67 12.29 4.81 0.24
CA ILE A 67 13.32 5.68 -0.34
C ILE A 67 14.12 5.01 -1.45
N ILE A 68 14.32 3.69 -1.37
CA ILE A 68 15.08 2.96 -2.40
C ILE A 68 14.15 2.57 -3.55
N VAL A 69 13.00 1.98 -3.24
CA VAL A 69 12.10 1.42 -4.23
C VAL A 69 11.44 2.50 -5.08
N VAL A 70 10.97 3.59 -4.47
CA VAL A 70 10.26 4.65 -5.22
C VAL A 70 11.13 5.25 -6.33
N PRO A 71 12.36 5.75 -6.08
CA PRO A 71 13.22 6.28 -7.14
C PRO A 71 13.60 5.22 -8.17
N VAL A 72 13.94 4.00 -7.74
CA VAL A 72 14.30 2.90 -8.65
C VAL A 72 13.14 2.58 -9.60
N THR A 73 11.93 2.43 -9.07
CA THR A 73 10.73 2.19 -9.88
C THR A 73 10.46 3.35 -10.83
N VAL A 74 10.60 4.61 -10.40
CA VAL A 74 10.41 5.79 -11.26
C VAL A 74 11.43 5.82 -12.39
N ILE A 75 12.72 5.62 -12.09
CA ILE A 75 13.80 5.63 -13.09
C ILE A 75 13.57 4.51 -14.11
N LEU A 76 13.32 3.28 -13.65
CA LEU A 76 13.05 2.14 -14.54
C LEU A 76 11.80 2.37 -15.40
N SER A 77 10.73 2.89 -14.81
CA SER A 77 9.50 3.19 -15.56
C SER A 77 9.73 4.26 -16.61
N LEU A 78 10.52 5.30 -16.32
CA LEU A 78 10.89 6.34 -17.27
C LEU A 78 11.74 5.79 -18.41
N ILE A 79 12.74 4.96 -18.10
CA ILE A 79 13.58 4.30 -19.12
C ILE A 79 12.69 3.49 -20.07
N VAL A 80 11.84 2.62 -19.52
CA VAL A 80 10.90 1.79 -20.29
C VAL A 80 9.94 2.66 -21.10
N ALA A 81 9.40 3.74 -20.53
CA ALA A 81 8.51 4.67 -21.21
C ALA A 81 9.19 5.37 -22.40
N VAL A 82 10.45 5.82 -22.25
CA VAL A 82 11.22 6.45 -23.34
C VAL A 82 11.50 5.46 -24.46
N PHE A 83 11.84 4.21 -24.15
CA PHE A 83 12.01 3.16 -25.16
C PHE A 83 10.69 2.88 -25.90
N LEU A 84 9.57 2.81 -25.17
CA LEU A 84 8.24 2.59 -25.74
C LEU A 84 7.67 3.77 -26.54
N ASN A 85 8.18 4.98 -26.32
CA ASN A 85 7.75 6.17 -27.06
C ASN A 85 8.36 6.22 -28.47
N LYS A 86 9.43 5.47 -28.74
CA LYS A 86 9.92 5.32 -30.12
C LYS A 86 8.87 4.56 -30.94
N LYS A 87 8.70 4.93 -32.23
CA LYS A 87 7.83 4.22 -33.19
C LYS A 87 8.40 2.81 -33.49
N ILE A 88 8.32 1.90 -32.54
CA ILE A 88 8.74 0.51 -32.69
C ILE A 88 7.59 -0.26 -33.36
N LYS A 89 7.85 -1.04 -34.41
CA LYS A 89 6.84 -1.94 -34.99
C LYS A 89 6.49 -3.01 -33.95
N GLY A 90 5.22 -3.14 -33.57
CA GLY A 90 4.75 -4.14 -32.58
C GLY A 90 4.44 -3.63 -31.17
N VAL A 91 4.28 -2.32 -30.95
CA VAL A 91 3.97 -1.70 -29.63
C VAL A 91 2.81 -2.40 -28.89
N SER A 92 1.79 -2.88 -29.60
CA SER A 92 0.62 -3.53 -28.99
C SER A 92 0.99 -4.79 -28.22
N VAL A 93 1.82 -5.68 -28.80
CA VAL A 93 2.24 -6.93 -28.15
C VAL A 93 3.11 -6.66 -26.93
N TYR A 94 4.01 -5.69 -27.02
CA TYR A 94 4.90 -5.32 -25.92
C TYR A 94 4.13 -4.72 -24.74
N ARG A 95 3.12 -3.88 -25.00
CA ARG A 95 2.21 -3.36 -23.96
C ARG A 95 1.48 -4.50 -23.27
N THR A 96 0.94 -5.46 -24.00
CA THR A 96 0.21 -6.60 -23.40
C THR A 96 1.09 -7.39 -22.43
N ILE A 97 2.32 -7.73 -22.80
CA ILE A 97 3.26 -8.47 -21.94
C ILE A 97 3.62 -7.64 -20.69
N TYR A 98 3.86 -6.34 -20.85
CA TYR A 98 4.21 -5.45 -19.75
C TYR A 98 3.05 -5.26 -18.75
N PHE A 99 1.81 -5.19 -19.24
CA PHE A 99 0.63 -4.99 -18.38
C PHE A 99 0.06 -6.28 -17.80
N LEU A 100 0.39 -7.44 -18.37
CA LEU A 100 -0.08 -8.75 -17.90
C LEU A 100 0.14 -8.98 -16.38
N PRO A 101 1.33 -8.70 -15.81
CA PRO A 101 1.59 -8.94 -14.39
C PRO A 101 0.81 -8.01 -13.47
N MET A 102 0.43 -6.82 -13.96
CA MET A 102 -0.34 -5.84 -13.17
C MET A 102 -1.77 -6.31 -12.87
N VAL A 103 -2.28 -7.25 -13.68
CA VAL A 103 -3.60 -7.86 -13.51
C VAL A 103 -3.55 -9.08 -12.58
N ALA A 104 -2.36 -9.65 -12.35
CA ALA A 104 -2.20 -10.81 -11.48
C ALA A 104 -2.46 -10.43 -10.01
N ALA A 105 -3.17 -11.29 -9.28
CA ALA A 105 -3.45 -11.08 -7.87
C ALA A 105 -2.13 -11.01 -7.07
N PRO A 106 -1.98 -10.07 -6.11
CA PRO A 106 -0.78 -9.98 -5.27
C PRO A 106 -0.45 -11.30 -4.56
N ALA A 107 -1.46 -12.08 -4.18
CA ALA A 107 -1.29 -13.40 -3.60
C ALA A 107 -0.59 -14.40 -4.55
N ALA A 108 -0.94 -14.40 -5.83
CA ALA A 108 -0.30 -15.26 -6.83
C ALA A 108 1.17 -14.85 -7.04
N ILE A 109 1.44 -13.55 -7.10
CA ILE A 109 2.81 -13.01 -7.20
C ILE A 109 3.64 -13.44 -5.99
N ALA A 110 3.09 -13.33 -4.77
CA ALA A 110 3.76 -13.75 -3.55
C ALA A 110 4.08 -15.26 -3.54
N MET A 111 3.20 -16.11 -4.07
CA MET A 111 3.43 -17.55 -4.20
C MET A 111 4.58 -17.86 -5.17
N VAL A 112 4.65 -17.18 -6.32
CA VAL A 112 5.74 -17.35 -7.29
C VAL A 112 7.08 -16.95 -6.67
N TRP A 113 7.13 -15.81 -5.98
CA TRP A 113 8.33 -15.39 -5.25
C TRP A 113 8.71 -16.38 -4.15
N ARG A 114 7.74 -16.90 -3.41
CA ARG A 114 7.98 -17.92 -2.39
C ARG A 114 8.60 -19.18 -2.99
N TRP A 115 8.14 -19.64 -4.15
CA TRP A 115 8.74 -20.75 -4.87
C TRP A 115 10.15 -20.43 -5.39
N LEU A 116 10.34 -19.24 -5.96
CA LEU A 116 11.65 -18.81 -6.49
C LEU A 116 12.72 -18.68 -5.39
N TYR A 117 12.32 -18.24 -4.20
CA TYR A 117 13.20 -18.13 -3.03
C TYR A 117 13.17 -19.37 -2.12
N ASN A 118 12.45 -20.43 -2.50
CA ASN A 118 12.44 -21.66 -1.71
C ASN A 118 13.74 -22.43 -1.95
N SER A 119 14.56 -22.55 -0.90
CA SER A 119 15.83 -23.27 -0.93
C SER A 119 15.71 -24.78 -0.68
N GLU A 120 14.51 -25.34 -0.51
CA GLU A 120 14.31 -26.79 -0.35
C GLU A 120 14.44 -27.59 -1.66
N PHE A 121 14.56 -26.91 -2.79
CA PHE A 121 15.05 -27.49 -4.06
C PHE A 121 16.29 -26.71 -4.53
N GLY A 122 17.33 -26.74 -3.69
CA GLY A 122 18.73 -26.64 -4.10
C GLY A 122 19.38 -28.00 -3.98
#